data_AF-A0A9K3D4L5-F1
#
_entry.id   AF-A0A9K3D4L5-F1
#
_cell.length_a   1.000
_cell.length_b   1.000
_cell.length_c   1.000
_cell.angle_alpha   90.00
_cell.angle_beta   90.00
_cell.angle_gamma   90.00
#
_symmetry.space_group_name_H-M   'P 1'
#
loop_
_entity.id
_entity.type
_entity.pdbx_description
1 polymer ?
#
loop_
_entity_poly.entity_id
_entity_poly.type
_entity_poly.pdbx_seq_one_letter_code
_entity_poly.pdbx_strand_id
1 'polypeptide(L)'
;PLLMATPGVPTSTEGKGSDYVVPILHSNDDVAALVWALDTHSYWCDGEDTRYGCIEDTQVSWVSDTVSASYTHPTSGEVPPSLVFFHIPMQQWSPDRPGVLSMHGQHEEQVCWAEGGRDILNDLLSALGNAWVMSVGHDHVNNFCLETSETVQPGGAERNVSLCYGSKTGPESYNDGVSGGRVFDLHIGPDGALTIETYIAREIRGVEGEREQHRVRLAAGSGMVLATQEGDGEGEREYVVEGSIEEASAVLTEIA
;
A
#
# COMPACT_ATOMS: atom_id res chain seq x y z
N PRO A 1 5.97 -5.22 9.97
CA PRO A 1 5.42 -3.86 10.11
C PRO A 1 4.96 -3.58 11.55
N LEU A 2 5.67 -2.69 12.26
CA LEU A 2 5.17 -2.11 13.52
C LEU A 2 4.61 -0.72 13.20
N LEU A 3 3.29 -0.52 13.25
CA LEU A 3 2.71 0.81 13.04
C LEU A 3 2.93 1.64 14.31
N MET A 4 4.01 2.43 14.36
CA MET A 4 4.26 3.36 15.46
C MET A 4 3.51 4.69 15.26
N ALA A 5 2.18 4.60 15.22
CA ALA A 5 1.31 5.74 15.46
C ALA A 5 1.00 5.81 16.96
N THR A 6 1.28 6.95 17.62
CA THR A 6 0.77 7.20 18.99
C THR A 6 -0.75 7.33 18.92
N PRO A 7 -1.54 6.37 19.44
CA PRO A 7 -2.95 6.34 19.14
C PRO A 7 -3.72 7.27 20.09
N GLY A 8 -4.32 8.31 19.53
CA GLY A 8 -5.50 8.94 20.12
C GLY A 8 -6.69 8.01 19.95
N VAL A 9 -6.75 6.93 20.74
CA VAL A 9 -7.75 5.85 20.59
C VAL A 9 -9.18 6.40 20.68
N PRO A 10 -9.99 6.32 19.60
CA PRO A 10 -11.42 6.55 19.69
C PRO A 10 -12.04 5.34 20.40
N THR A 11 -12.68 5.56 21.56
CA THR A 11 -13.27 4.50 22.37
C THR A 11 -14.63 4.04 21.81
N SER A 12 -14.64 3.43 20.63
CA SER A 12 -15.79 2.71 20.07
C SER A 12 -15.30 1.41 19.46
N THR A 13 -14.81 0.52 20.32
CA THR A 13 -14.04 -0.67 19.93
C THR A 13 -14.94 -1.81 19.42
N GLU A 14 -16.03 -1.56 18.68
CA GLU A 14 -17.00 -2.62 18.31
C GLU A 14 -16.56 -3.43 17.08
N GLY A 15 -15.40 -4.09 17.24
CA GLY A 15 -14.77 -5.07 16.35
C GLY A 15 -14.38 -6.42 17.00
N LYS A 16 -13.52 -6.54 18.04
CA LYS A 16 -13.17 -5.59 19.11
C LYS A 16 -11.68 -5.58 19.55
N GLY A 17 -10.68 -5.69 18.65
CA GLY A 17 -9.28 -5.93 19.08
C GLY A 17 -8.17 -5.23 18.29
N SER A 18 -7.95 -5.65 17.04
CA SER A 18 -6.73 -5.39 16.27
C SER A 18 -6.93 -4.50 15.03
N ASP A 19 -8.14 -4.42 14.50
CA ASP A 19 -8.50 -3.51 13.40
C ASP A 19 -8.71 -2.07 13.89
N TYR A 20 -8.19 -1.09 13.14
CA TYR A 20 -8.44 0.33 13.41
C TYR A 20 -8.17 1.21 12.19
N VAL A 21 -8.71 2.43 12.25
CA VAL A 21 -8.45 3.52 11.30
C VAL A 21 -7.94 4.75 12.06
N VAL A 22 -6.92 5.40 11.52
CA VAL A 22 -6.38 6.67 12.01
C VAL A 22 -6.57 7.73 10.90
N PRO A 23 -7.38 8.78 11.12
CA PRO A 23 -7.43 9.90 10.20
C PRO A 23 -6.17 10.76 10.33
N ILE A 24 -5.57 11.10 9.19
CA ILE A 24 -4.56 12.14 9.07
C ILE A 24 -5.30 13.43 8.75
N LEU A 25 -5.07 14.47 9.55
CA LEU A 25 -5.77 15.73 9.43
C LEU A 25 -4.91 16.81 8.74
N HIS A 26 -5.57 17.65 7.97
CA HIS A 26 -5.05 18.96 7.58
C HIS A 26 -4.92 19.89 8.80
N SER A 27 -4.21 21.02 8.62
CA SER A 27 -4.06 22.06 9.67
C SER A 27 -5.37 22.76 10.08
N ASN A 28 -6.48 22.49 9.41
CA ASN A 28 -7.82 23.00 9.70
C ASN A 28 -8.77 21.92 10.24
N ASP A 29 -8.22 20.78 10.69
CA ASP A 29 -8.93 19.60 11.23
C ASP A 29 -9.77 18.79 10.22
N ASP A 30 -9.76 19.12 8.92
CA ASP A 30 -10.35 18.28 7.87
C ASP A 30 -9.53 17.00 7.64
N VAL A 31 -10.18 15.89 7.25
CA VAL A 31 -9.50 14.61 6.98
C VAL A 31 -8.79 14.64 5.62
N ALA A 32 -7.45 14.59 5.65
CA ALA A 32 -6.59 14.55 4.45
C ALA A 32 -6.40 13.13 3.91
N ALA A 33 -6.30 12.14 4.80
CA ALA A 33 -6.12 10.74 4.45
C ALA A 33 -6.57 9.82 5.60
N LEU A 34 -6.73 8.54 5.30
CA LEU A 34 -7.02 7.48 6.26
C LEU A 34 -5.90 6.44 6.25
N VAL A 35 -5.40 6.10 7.44
CA VAL A 35 -4.49 4.96 7.64
C VAL A 35 -5.28 3.83 8.29
N TRP A 36 -5.51 2.77 7.53
CA TRP A 36 -6.19 1.55 7.99
C TRP A 36 -5.16 0.52 8.41
N ALA A 37 -5.38 -0.12 9.55
CA ALA A 37 -4.68 -1.33 9.95
C ALA A 37 -5.72 -2.45 10.07
N LEU A 38 -5.54 -3.50 9.28
CA LEU A 38 -6.41 -4.68 9.24
C LEU A 38 -5.63 -5.92 9.67
N ASP A 39 -6.24 -6.72 10.54
CA ASP A 39 -5.70 -7.98 11.02
C ASP A 39 -6.09 -9.12 10.06
N THR A 40 -5.11 -9.69 9.37
CA THR A 40 -5.29 -10.90 8.54
C THR A 40 -5.42 -12.17 9.38
N HIS A 41 -5.43 -12.06 10.71
CA HIS A 41 -5.33 -13.17 11.64
C HIS A 41 -4.03 -13.98 11.42
N SER A 42 -3.89 -15.09 12.15
CA SER A 42 -2.70 -15.97 12.06
C SER A 42 -2.91 -17.19 11.18
N TYR A 43 -4.11 -17.78 11.24
CA TYR A 43 -4.50 -19.05 10.62
C TYR A 43 -5.98 -18.99 10.24
N TRP A 44 -6.42 -19.94 9.42
CA TRP A 44 -7.84 -20.25 9.16
C TRP A 44 -8.66 -19.14 8.51
N CYS A 45 -8.37 -18.86 7.24
CA CYS A 45 -9.17 -17.99 6.40
C CYS A 45 -10.58 -18.58 6.19
N ASP A 46 -11.61 -17.75 6.36
CA ASP A 46 -13.04 -18.10 6.24
C ASP A 46 -13.47 -19.35 7.03
N GLY A 47 -12.72 -19.70 8.09
CA GLY A 47 -12.96 -20.87 8.94
C GLY A 47 -12.52 -22.22 8.35
N GLU A 48 -11.91 -22.25 7.16
CA GLU A 48 -11.26 -23.43 6.58
C GLU A 48 -9.88 -23.68 7.23
N ASP A 49 -9.37 -24.91 7.22
CA ASP A 49 -8.06 -25.25 7.85
C ASP A 49 -6.86 -24.82 6.99
N THR A 50 -6.75 -23.51 6.74
CA THR A 50 -5.69 -22.91 5.92
C THR A 50 -4.44 -22.62 6.75
N ARG A 51 -3.28 -22.71 6.10
CA ARG A 51 -1.97 -22.41 6.72
C ARG A 51 -1.83 -20.96 7.21
N TYR A 52 -2.60 -20.04 6.62
CA TYR A 52 -2.53 -18.60 6.85
C TYR A 52 -3.94 -18.02 6.92
N GLY A 53 -4.14 -17.04 7.80
CA GLY A 53 -5.39 -16.27 7.87
C GLY A 53 -5.51 -15.26 6.72
N CYS A 54 -6.70 -14.68 6.58
CA CYS A 54 -7.02 -13.62 5.62
C CYS A 54 -7.85 -12.52 6.29
N ILE A 55 -8.16 -11.46 5.54
CA ILE A 55 -9.15 -10.46 5.95
C ILE A 55 -10.55 -11.02 5.59
N GLU A 56 -11.46 -11.02 6.56
CA GLU A 56 -12.81 -11.57 6.42
C GLU A 56 -13.83 -10.55 5.88
N ASP A 57 -14.95 -11.06 5.34
CA ASP A 57 -16.12 -10.26 4.89
C ASP A 57 -16.66 -9.31 5.98
N THR A 58 -16.51 -9.68 7.25
CA THR A 58 -16.92 -8.87 8.41
C THR A 58 -16.07 -7.60 8.53
N GLN A 59 -14.76 -7.69 8.28
CA GLN A 59 -13.84 -6.56 8.27
C GLN A 59 -14.07 -5.67 7.05
N VAL A 60 -14.31 -6.26 5.86
CA VAL A 60 -14.69 -5.51 4.65
C VAL A 60 -15.98 -4.71 4.87
N SER A 61 -16.98 -5.34 5.50
CA SER A 61 -18.24 -4.69 5.88
C SER A 61 -18.00 -3.53 6.86
N TRP A 62 -17.17 -3.74 7.89
CA TRP A 62 -16.79 -2.70 8.85
C TRP A 62 -16.06 -1.51 8.20
N VAL A 63 -15.15 -1.75 7.25
CA VAL A 63 -14.49 -0.68 6.47
C VAL A 63 -15.53 0.13 5.70
N SER A 64 -16.43 -0.55 4.97
CA SER A 64 -17.50 0.08 4.17
C SER A 64 -18.44 0.93 5.03
N ASP A 65 -18.94 0.38 6.14
CA ASP A 65 -19.82 1.09 7.08
C ASP A 65 -19.11 2.29 7.73
N THR A 66 -17.82 2.13 8.10
CA THR A 66 -17.01 3.20 8.71
C THR A 66 -16.77 4.34 7.73
N VAL A 67 -16.42 4.05 6.47
CA VAL A 67 -16.28 5.06 5.41
C VAL A 67 -17.62 5.78 5.20
N SER A 68 -18.68 5.03 4.96
CA SER A 68 -20.03 5.54 4.67
C SER A 68 -20.57 6.45 5.78
N ALA A 69 -20.38 6.07 7.06
CA ALA A 69 -20.91 6.80 8.20
C ALA A 69 -20.04 7.99 8.64
N SER A 70 -18.72 7.96 8.42
CA SER A 70 -17.78 8.90 9.09
C SER A 70 -16.89 9.70 8.15
N TYR A 71 -16.62 9.22 6.93
CA TYR A 71 -15.58 9.78 6.05
C TYR A 71 -16.06 10.15 4.65
N THR A 72 -17.18 9.62 4.17
CA THR A 72 -17.79 10.06 2.91
C THR A 72 -18.29 11.51 3.02
N HIS A 73 -17.76 12.41 2.19
CA HIS A 73 -18.18 13.81 2.21
C HIS A 73 -19.64 13.94 1.76
N PRO A 74 -20.55 14.55 2.57
CA PRO A 74 -22.00 14.42 2.39
C PRO A 74 -22.57 15.12 1.15
N THR A 75 -21.79 15.96 0.45
CA THR A 75 -22.24 16.68 -0.75
C THR A 75 -21.63 16.15 -2.05
N SER A 76 -20.35 15.77 -2.05
CA SER A 76 -19.67 15.25 -3.25
C SER A 76 -19.66 13.71 -3.32
N GLY A 77 -19.87 13.02 -2.20
CA GLY A 77 -19.72 11.57 -2.10
C GLY A 77 -18.27 11.09 -2.17
N GLU A 78 -17.31 12.01 -2.08
CA GLU A 78 -15.88 11.71 -2.11
C GLU A 78 -15.43 11.05 -0.80
N VAL A 79 -14.54 10.06 -0.92
CA VAL A 79 -13.91 9.37 0.20
C VAL A 79 -12.44 9.80 0.26
N PRO A 80 -11.89 10.17 1.43
CA PRO A 80 -10.49 10.53 1.57
C PRO A 80 -9.53 9.42 1.11
N PRO A 81 -8.36 9.78 0.54
CA PRO A 81 -7.29 8.85 0.22
C PRO A 81 -6.98 7.86 1.34
N SER A 82 -6.82 6.58 1.00
CA SER A 82 -6.56 5.54 1.99
C SER A 82 -5.23 4.83 1.76
N LEU A 83 -4.46 4.68 2.85
CA LEU A 83 -3.35 3.73 2.98
C LEU A 83 -3.84 2.57 3.83
N VAL A 84 -3.66 1.33 3.37
CA VAL A 84 -4.10 0.12 4.08
C VAL A 84 -2.89 -0.72 4.46
N PHE A 85 -2.79 -1.13 5.72
CA PHE A 85 -1.73 -1.97 6.23
C PHE A 85 -2.31 -3.27 6.78
N PHE A 86 -1.75 -4.40 6.38
CA PHE A 86 -2.08 -5.72 6.93
C PHE A 86 -0.83 -6.63 6.92
N HIS A 87 -0.92 -7.85 7.45
CA HIS A 87 0.27 -8.69 7.61
C HIS A 87 0.48 -9.68 6.46
N ILE A 88 -0.45 -10.59 6.25
CA ILE A 88 -0.36 -11.68 5.26
C ILE A 88 -0.81 -11.15 3.89
N PRO A 89 -0.04 -11.34 2.81
CA PRO A 89 -0.43 -10.87 1.48
C PRO A 89 -1.69 -11.56 0.96
N MET A 90 -2.37 -10.90 0.02
CA MET A 90 -3.39 -11.55 -0.81
C MET A 90 -2.77 -12.04 -2.13
N GLN A 91 -3.47 -12.90 -2.89
CA GLN A 91 -3.00 -13.42 -4.18
C GLN A 91 -2.61 -12.31 -5.19
N GLN A 92 -3.16 -11.09 -5.02
CA GLN A 92 -2.92 -9.91 -5.84
C GLN A 92 -1.51 -9.30 -5.65
N TRP A 93 -0.72 -9.77 -4.68
CA TRP A 93 0.71 -9.44 -4.59
C TRP A 93 1.57 -10.29 -5.53
N SER A 94 1.01 -11.28 -6.23
CA SER A 94 1.76 -12.03 -7.25
C SER A 94 2.14 -11.11 -8.42
N PRO A 95 3.44 -10.92 -8.74
CA PRO A 95 3.86 -10.04 -9.83
C PRO A 95 3.55 -10.58 -11.23
N ASP A 96 3.36 -11.90 -11.36
CA ASP A 96 3.12 -12.58 -12.65
C ASP A 96 1.65 -12.53 -13.10
N ARG A 97 0.77 -11.83 -12.36
CA ARG A 97 -0.67 -11.78 -12.65
C ARG A 97 -1.02 -10.72 -13.71
N PRO A 98 -2.14 -10.88 -14.45
CA PRO A 98 -2.66 -9.84 -15.32
C PRO A 98 -2.98 -8.54 -14.55
N GLY A 99 -2.78 -7.39 -15.18
CA GLY A 99 -3.08 -6.07 -14.60
C GLY A 99 -1.93 -5.42 -13.82
N VAL A 100 -0.80 -6.11 -13.64
CA VAL A 100 0.45 -5.50 -13.16
C VAL A 100 1.06 -4.65 -14.27
N LEU A 101 1.39 -3.41 -13.95
CA LEU A 101 1.91 -2.39 -14.87
C LEU A 101 3.42 -2.23 -14.72
N SER A 102 3.91 -2.20 -13.49
CA SER A 102 5.34 -2.18 -13.14
C SER A 102 5.58 -2.82 -11.78
N MET A 103 6.84 -3.20 -11.52
CA MET A 103 7.31 -3.65 -10.21
C MET A 103 8.59 -2.89 -9.84
N HIS A 104 8.67 -2.43 -8.59
CA HIS A 104 9.81 -1.70 -8.06
C HIS A 104 10.30 -2.33 -6.76
N GLY A 105 11.55 -2.80 -6.73
CA GLY A 105 12.17 -3.52 -5.60
C GLY A 105 12.40 -5.01 -5.89
N GLN A 106 12.62 -5.80 -4.84
CA GLN A 106 13.06 -7.19 -4.91
C GLN A 106 11.91 -8.16 -4.59
N HIS A 107 11.66 -9.10 -5.51
CA HIS A 107 10.85 -10.30 -5.34
C HIS A 107 11.80 -11.51 -5.31
N GLU A 108 12.09 -12.00 -4.11
CA GLU A 108 13.12 -13.03 -3.87
C GLU A 108 12.57 -14.31 -3.21
N GLU A 109 11.28 -14.31 -2.86
CA GLU A 109 10.56 -15.50 -2.42
C GLU A 109 9.10 -15.49 -2.89
N GLN A 110 8.47 -16.66 -2.93
CA GLN A 110 7.06 -16.78 -3.29
C GLN A 110 6.16 -16.03 -2.31
N VAL A 111 5.25 -15.21 -2.85
CA VAL A 111 4.14 -14.58 -2.11
C VAL A 111 3.35 -15.64 -1.35
N CYS A 112 3.28 -15.56 -0.02
CA CYS A 112 2.57 -16.54 0.82
C CYS A 112 1.19 -16.03 1.26
N TRP A 113 0.20 -16.10 0.36
CA TRP A 113 -1.20 -15.77 0.66
C TRP A 113 -1.97 -16.97 1.25
N ALA A 114 -3.15 -16.70 1.84
CA ALA A 114 -4.06 -17.74 2.30
C ALA A 114 -4.71 -18.50 1.13
N GLU A 115 -4.36 -19.78 0.95
CA GLU A 115 -5.03 -20.66 -0.01
C GLU A 115 -6.53 -20.77 0.29
N GLY A 116 -7.36 -20.69 -0.74
CA GLY A 116 -8.82 -20.77 -0.61
C GLY A 116 -9.52 -19.48 -0.20
N GLY A 117 -8.77 -18.46 0.26
CA GLY A 117 -9.33 -17.18 0.67
C GLY A 117 -9.98 -16.40 -0.48
N ARG A 118 -11.06 -15.68 -0.17
CA ARG A 118 -11.82 -14.90 -1.13
C ARG A 118 -10.99 -13.74 -1.73
N ASP A 119 -11.24 -13.42 -2.99
CA ASP A 119 -10.80 -12.16 -3.57
C ASP A 119 -11.63 -11.01 -3.00
N ILE A 120 -11.04 -10.26 -2.07
CA ILE A 120 -11.65 -9.09 -1.44
C ILE A 120 -11.06 -7.76 -1.92
N LEU A 121 -10.05 -7.76 -2.81
CA LEU A 121 -9.35 -6.52 -3.18
C LEU A 121 -10.33 -5.52 -3.79
N ASN A 122 -11.17 -5.98 -4.71
CA ASN A 122 -12.18 -5.15 -5.35
C ASN A 122 -13.25 -4.62 -4.37
N ASP A 123 -13.61 -5.39 -3.34
CA ASP A 123 -14.55 -4.91 -2.33
C ASP A 123 -13.92 -3.84 -1.43
N LEU A 124 -12.67 -4.03 -1.02
CA LEU A 124 -11.90 -2.99 -0.30
C LEU A 124 -11.72 -1.74 -1.16
N LEU A 125 -11.37 -1.86 -2.44
CA LEU A 125 -11.27 -0.72 -3.37
C LEU A 125 -12.63 -0.03 -3.57
N SER A 126 -13.72 -0.79 -3.60
CA SER A 126 -15.08 -0.24 -3.68
C SER A 126 -15.49 0.50 -2.41
N ALA A 127 -15.12 0.01 -1.23
CA ALA A 127 -15.42 0.62 0.07
C ALA A 127 -14.56 1.86 0.35
N LEU A 128 -13.26 1.79 0.08
CA LEU A 128 -12.28 2.86 0.31
C LEU A 128 -12.28 3.93 -0.78
N GLY A 129 -12.89 3.64 -1.93
CA GLY A 129 -12.92 4.50 -3.12
C GLY A 129 -11.54 4.69 -3.73
N ASN A 130 -10.75 5.58 -3.13
CA ASN A 130 -9.38 5.91 -3.57
C ASN A 130 -8.37 5.36 -2.55
N ALA A 131 -8.27 4.04 -2.43
CA ALA A 131 -7.11 3.42 -1.79
C ALA A 131 -5.92 3.49 -2.75
N TRP A 132 -4.82 4.11 -2.34
CA TRP A 132 -3.65 4.31 -3.21
C TRP A 132 -2.57 3.30 -2.94
N VAL A 133 -2.37 2.98 -1.66
CA VAL A 133 -1.34 2.05 -1.23
C VAL A 133 -1.99 1.02 -0.32
N MET A 134 -1.76 -0.25 -0.64
CA MET A 134 -1.92 -1.32 0.32
C MET A 134 -0.53 -1.89 0.62
N SER A 135 -0.22 -2.14 1.89
CA SER A 135 1.10 -2.59 2.32
C SER A 135 1.04 -3.79 3.26
N VAL A 136 1.86 -4.80 2.94
CA VAL A 136 1.89 -6.11 3.59
C VAL A 136 3.25 -6.43 4.18
N GLY A 137 3.35 -7.55 4.89
CA GLY A 137 4.61 -8.13 5.35
C GLY A 137 4.60 -9.62 5.11
N HIS A 138 4.75 -10.40 6.18
CA HIS A 138 4.80 -11.86 6.21
C HIS A 138 6.04 -12.46 5.52
N ASP A 139 6.19 -12.22 4.22
CA ASP A 139 7.35 -12.65 3.44
C ASP A 139 8.53 -11.72 3.76
N HIS A 140 9.57 -12.27 4.40
CA HIS A 140 10.64 -11.49 5.01
C HIS A 140 11.69 -10.95 4.02
N VAL A 141 11.76 -11.50 2.81
CA VAL A 141 12.75 -11.15 1.79
C VAL A 141 12.14 -10.25 0.71
N ASN A 142 10.84 -10.38 0.47
CA ASN A 142 10.12 -9.51 -0.46
C ASN A 142 10.08 -8.05 0.06
N ASN A 143 10.45 -7.11 -0.81
CA ASN A 143 10.40 -5.67 -0.52
C ASN A 143 9.79 -4.84 -1.67
N PHE A 144 9.27 -5.48 -2.71
CA PHE A 144 8.74 -4.82 -3.90
C PHE A 144 7.41 -4.07 -3.70
N CYS A 145 7.11 -3.11 -4.57
CA CYS A 145 5.76 -2.62 -4.86
C CYS A 145 5.36 -3.01 -6.29
N LEU A 146 4.09 -3.35 -6.49
CA LEU A 146 3.46 -3.46 -7.80
C LEU A 146 2.58 -2.24 -8.02
N GLU A 147 2.74 -1.57 -9.16
CA GLU A 147 1.70 -0.68 -9.66
C GLU A 147 0.74 -1.51 -10.52
N THR A 148 -0.56 -1.44 -10.23
CA THR A 148 -1.56 -2.29 -10.89
C THR A 148 -2.84 -1.53 -11.17
N SER A 149 -3.50 -1.85 -12.29
CA SER A 149 -4.84 -1.35 -12.63
C SER A 149 -5.89 -2.40 -12.32
N GLU A 150 -6.84 -2.06 -11.44
CA GLU A 150 -7.88 -2.96 -10.95
C GLU A 150 -9.27 -2.55 -11.43
N THR A 151 -10.03 -3.52 -11.95
CA THR A 151 -11.43 -3.33 -12.35
C THR A 151 -12.35 -3.60 -11.16
N VAL A 152 -12.63 -2.55 -10.37
CA VAL A 152 -13.40 -2.63 -9.11
C VAL A 152 -14.80 -3.22 -9.27
N GLN A 153 -15.45 -2.99 -10.43
CA GLN A 153 -16.70 -3.67 -10.79
C GLN A 153 -16.71 -4.01 -12.29
N PRO A 154 -17.35 -5.11 -12.73
CA PRO A 154 -17.43 -5.47 -14.15
C PRO A 154 -18.00 -4.34 -15.03
N GLY A 155 -17.16 -3.80 -15.92
CA GLY A 155 -17.52 -2.65 -16.77
C GLY A 155 -17.50 -1.28 -16.08
N GLY A 156 -16.98 -1.21 -14.85
CA GLY A 156 -16.68 0.03 -14.14
C GLY A 156 -15.37 0.67 -14.60
N ALA A 157 -15.02 1.80 -13.98
CA ALA A 157 -13.72 2.43 -14.20
C ALA A 157 -12.60 1.62 -13.52
N GLU A 158 -11.47 1.52 -14.21
CA GLU A 158 -10.22 1.03 -13.64
C GLU A 158 -9.71 1.97 -12.54
N ARG A 159 -9.04 1.40 -11.52
CA ARG A 159 -8.35 2.13 -10.46
C ARG A 159 -6.91 1.68 -10.35
N ASN A 160 -5.99 2.62 -10.42
CA ASN A 160 -4.59 2.37 -10.11
C ASN A 160 -4.42 2.24 -8.59
N VAL A 161 -3.75 1.19 -8.14
CA VAL A 161 -3.37 0.97 -6.74
C VAL A 161 -1.95 0.40 -6.68
N SER A 162 -1.19 0.81 -5.67
CA SER A 162 0.16 0.33 -5.38
C SER A 162 0.10 -0.76 -4.29
N LEU A 163 0.57 -1.96 -4.62
CA LEU A 163 0.56 -3.12 -3.72
C LEU A 163 1.99 -3.42 -3.25
N CYS A 164 2.30 -3.07 -2.01
CA CYS A 164 3.68 -2.95 -1.51
C CYS A 164 4.04 -3.92 -0.39
N TYR A 165 5.26 -4.46 -0.39
CA TYR A 165 5.88 -5.11 0.76
C TYR A 165 6.58 -4.09 1.66
N GLY A 166 6.37 -4.24 2.97
CA GLY A 166 6.96 -3.39 4.01
C GLY A 166 8.43 -3.67 4.33
N SER A 167 9.03 -4.74 3.76
CA SER A 167 10.34 -5.30 4.16
C SER A 167 10.40 -5.78 5.61
N LYS A 168 11.52 -6.42 5.99
CA LYS A 168 11.78 -7.03 7.30
C LYS A 168 12.87 -6.27 8.06
N THR A 169 12.55 -5.85 9.28
CA THR A 169 13.51 -5.36 10.27
C THR A 169 13.86 -6.43 11.30
N GLY A 170 15.01 -6.28 11.96
CA GLY A 170 15.39 -7.10 13.12
C GLY A 170 16.18 -8.38 12.81
N PRO A 171 16.58 -9.16 13.83
CA PRO A 171 17.62 -10.20 13.70
C PRO A 171 17.15 -11.56 13.16
N GLU A 172 15.86 -11.73 12.89
CA GLU A 172 15.24 -13.01 12.52
C GLU A 172 14.73 -13.03 11.06
N SER A 173 15.55 -12.50 10.13
CA SER A 173 15.42 -12.84 8.71
C SER A 173 16.12 -14.18 8.44
N TYR A 174 15.53 -15.01 7.58
CA TYR A 174 16.16 -16.24 7.08
C TYR A 174 17.06 -16.01 5.85
N ASN A 175 17.20 -14.74 5.43
CA ASN A 175 18.15 -14.28 4.43
C ASN A 175 19.13 -13.29 5.08
N ASP A 176 20.38 -13.23 4.58
CA ASP A 176 21.43 -12.28 4.96
C ASP A 176 21.38 -10.97 4.14
N GLY A 177 20.38 -10.85 3.25
CA GLY A 177 20.11 -9.67 2.44
C GLY A 177 19.56 -8.44 3.19
N VAL A 178 18.93 -7.54 2.42
CA VAL A 178 18.52 -6.19 2.87
C VAL A 178 17.45 -6.25 3.97
N SER A 179 17.87 -6.11 5.22
CA SER A 179 16.99 -5.75 6.34
C SER A 179 16.62 -4.27 6.24
N GLY A 180 15.39 -3.91 6.57
CA GLY A 180 14.89 -2.54 6.50
C GLY A 180 13.38 -2.43 6.68
N GLY A 181 12.88 -1.21 6.57
CA GLY A 181 11.45 -0.91 6.59
C GLY A 181 11.07 0.02 5.45
N ARG A 182 9.93 -0.23 4.81
CA ARG A 182 9.33 0.70 3.85
C ARG A 182 8.82 1.93 4.58
N VAL A 183 9.21 3.10 4.07
CA VAL A 183 8.73 4.41 4.50
C VAL A 183 7.71 4.91 3.49
N PHE A 184 6.74 5.69 3.96
CA PHE A 184 5.76 6.41 3.15
C PHE A 184 5.81 7.88 3.55
N ASP A 185 6.37 8.74 2.69
CA ASP A 185 6.43 10.19 2.89
C ASP A 185 5.16 10.82 2.30
N LEU A 186 4.23 11.22 3.16
CA LEU A 186 2.95 11.84 2.78
C LEU A 186 3.11 13.36 2.66
N HIS A 187 2.90 13.90 1.47
CA HIS A 187 2.97 15.33 1.18
C HIS A 187 1.58 15.87 0.82
N ILE A 188 1.08 16.83 1.59
CA ILE A 188 -0.20 17.50 1.33
C ILE A 188 0.08 18.87 0.70
N GLY A 189 -0.37 19.06 -0.52
CA GLY A 189 -0.22 20.30 -1.29
C GLY A 189 -1.07 21.45 -0.76
N PRO A 190 -0.76 22.72 -1.12
CA PRO A 190 -1.53 23.90 -0.71
C PRO A 190 -2.98 23.93 -1.23
N ASP A 191 -3.26 23.14 -2.27
CA ASP A 191 -4.55 22.89 -2.89
C ASP A 191 -5.32 21.69 -2.27
N GLY A 192 -4.71 21.02 -1.28
CA GLY A 192 -5.23 19.80 -0.67
C GLY A 192 -4.84 18.51 -1.40
N ALA A 193 -4.12 18.58 -2.52
CA ALA A 193 -3.68 17.39 -3.24
C ALA A 193 -2.63 16.62 -2.43
N LEU A 194 -2.92 15.38 -2.04
CA LEU A 194 -1.96 14.52 -1.36
C LEU A 194 -1.07 13.79 -2.39
N THR A 195 0.21 13.58 -2.09
CA THR A 195 1.11 12.71 -2.86
C THR A 195 1.91 11.85 -1.88
N ILE A 196 2.09 10.57 -2.19
CA ILE A 196 2.83 9.61 -1.36
C ILE A 196 4.12 9.25 -2.09
N GLU A 197 5.27 9.45 -1.45
CA GLU A 197 6.52 8.82 -1.89
C GLU A 197 6.81 7.60 -1.04
N THR A 198 7.43 6.56 -1.60
CA THR A 198 7.84 5.39 -0.83
C THR A 198 9.21 4.86 -1.23
N TYR A 199 9.98 4.43 -0.23
CA TYR A 199 11.33 3.87 -0.35
C TYR A 199 11.60 2.87 0.77
N ILE A 200 12.63 2.04 0.60
CA ILE A 200 13.13 1.15 1.66
C ILE A 200 14.22 1.88 2.46
N ALA A 201 13.97 2.10 3.75
CA ALA A 201 15.01 2.52 4.69
C ALA A 201 15.75 1.28 5.22
N ARG A 202 16.99 1.08 4.75
CA ARG A 202 17.82 -0.09 5.11
C ARG A 202 18.34 -0.03 6.55
N GLU A 203 18.27 -1.14 7.27
CA GLU A 203 18.96 -1.39 8.55
C GLU A 203 20.38 -1.93 8.24
N ILE A 204 21.31 -1.07 7.82
CA ILE A 204 22.69 -1.51 7.56
C ILE A 204 23.39 -1.84 8.89
N ARG A 205 23.63 -3.13 9.12
CA ARG A 205 24.41 -3.60 10.26
C ARG A 205 25.90 -3.38 10.06
N GLY A 206 26.41 -2.30 10.63
CA GLY A 206 27.85 -2.10 10.85
C GLY A 206 28.54 -1.04 9.99
N VAL A 207 27.82 -0.34 9.13
CA VAL A 207 28.34 0.83 8.39
C VAL A 207 27.38 2.01 8.59
N GLU A 208 27.86 3.08 9.24
CA GLU A 208 27.15 4.36 9.24
C GLU A 208 27.25 4.99 7.85
N GLY A 209 26.10 5.30 7.23
CA GLY A 209 26.03 6.38 6.23
C GLY A 209 25.52 6.02 4.83
N GLU A 210 25.55 4.75 4.39
CA GLU A 210 25.06 4.40 3.06
C GLU A 210 23.53 4.19 3.06
N ARG A 211 22.84 4.79 2.08
CA ARG A 211 21.39 4.71 1.90
C ARG A 211 21.10 4.58 0.41
N GLU A 212 20.88 3.37 -0.07
CA GLU A 212 20.33 3.14 -1.41
C GLU A 212 18.81 3.34 -1.34
N GLN A 213 18.30 4.46 -1.87
CA GLN A 213 16.88 4.85 -1.80
C GLN A 213 16.23 4.82 -3.19
N HIS A 214 15.52 3.73 -3.51
CA HIS A 214 14.57 3.78 -4.62
C HIS A 214 13.28 4.47 -4.17
N ARG A 215 13.12 5.75 -4.53
CA ARG A 215 11.89 6.52 -4.33
C ARG A 215 10.91 6.26 -5.48
N VAL A 216 9.69 5.85 -5.15
CA VAL A 216 8.54 5.80 -6.07
C VAL A 216 7.54 6.84 -5.61
N ARG A 217 7.06 7.71 -6.51
CA ARG A 217 6.13 8.79 -6.20
C ARG A 217 4.75 8.52 -6.81
N LEU A 218 3.73 8.61 -5.96
CA LEU A 218 2.34 8.25 -6.21
C LEU A 218 1.48 9.50 -5.96
N ALA A 219 0.64 9.91 -6.93
CA ALA A 219 -0.11 11.17 -6.84
C ALA A 219 -1.62 10.99 -6.59
N ALA A 220 -2.24 11.93 -5.85
CA ALA A 220 -3.70 12.10 -5.84
C ALA A 220 -4.24 12.38 -7.23
N GLY A 221 -5.22 11.58 -7.63
CA GLY A 221 -6.03 11.87 -8.81
C GLY A 221 -5.32 11.57 -10.13
N SER A 222 -6.10 11.19 -11.13
CA SER A 222 -5.63 10.97 -12.49
C SER A 222 -4.56 9.88 -12.68
N GLY A 223 -4.37 8.97 -11.72
CA GLY A 223 -3.62 7.72 -11.90
C GLY A 223 -2.13 7.86 -12.26
N MET A 224 -1.54 9.04 -12.03
CA MET A 224 -0.18 9.35 -12.48
C MET A 224 0.87 8.78 -11.53
N VAL A 225 1.69 7.86 -12.05
CA VAL A 225 2.86 7.30 -11.37
C VAL A 225 4.10 8.06 -11.82
N LEU A 226 4.88 8.55 -10.86
CA LEU A 226 6.17 9.21 -11.10
C LEU A 226 7.29 8.33 -10.56
N ALA A 227 8.01 7.67 -11.44
CA ALA A 227 9.19 6.86 -11.06
C ALA A 227 10.45 7.74 -11.09
N THR A 228 11.10 7.89 -9.94
CA THR A 228 12.40 8.57 -9.81
C THR A 228 13.50 7.55 -9.59
N GLN A 229 14.53 7.57 -10.43
CA GLN A 229 15.70 6.70 -10.26
C GLN A 229 16.91 7.58 -9.94
N GLU A 230 17.46 7.45 -8.73
CA GLU A 230 18.83 7.88 -8.47
C GLU A 230 19.80 6.94 -9.21
N GLY A 231 20.72 7.52 -9.97
CA GLY A 231 21.85 6.80 -10.54
C GLY A 231 23.10 6.99 -9.69
N ASP A 232 24.06 6.07 -9.80
CA ASP A 232 25.34 6.09 -9.09
C ASP A 232 26.25 7.26 -9.53
N GLY A 233 25.91 8.49 -9.14
CA GLY A 233 26.74 9.68 -9.33
C GLY A 233 25.96 10.95 -9.70
N GLU A 234 25.99 11.94 -8.78
CA GLU A 234 25.64 13.36 -8.98
C GLU A 234 24.44 13.68 -9.90
N GLY A 235 23.22 13.41 -9.39
CA GLY A 235 22.00 14.11 -9.83
C GLY A 235 20.74 13.25 -9.81
N GLU A 236 19.73 13.68 -9.05
CA GLU A 236 18.36 13.19 -9.20
C GLU A 236 17.89 13.40 -10.65
N ARG A 237 17.38 12.35 -11.29
CA ARG A 237 16.66 12.46 -12.57
C ARG A 237 15.18 12.21 -12.32
N GLU A 238 14.42 13.30 -12.25
CA GLU A 238 12.96 13.24 -12.20
C GLU A 238 12.41 12.99 -13.62
N TYR A 239 11.77 11.83 -13.81
CA TYR A 239 11.10 11.49 -15.05
C TYR A 239 9.60 11.72 -14.91
N VAL A 240 9.16 12.91 -15.32
CA VAL A 240 7.74 13.27 -15.37
C VAL A 240 7.14 12.78 -16.68
N VAL A 241 6.24 11.80 -16.61
CA VAL A 241 5.38 11.43 -17.74
C VAL A 241 3.93 11.80 -17.44
N GLU A 242 3.50 12.93 -18.00
CA GLU A 242 2.08 13.27 -18.12
C GLU A 242 1.50 12.50 -19.32
N GLY A 243 0.75 11.43 -19.07
CA GLY A 243 0.17 10.60 -20.12
C GLY A 243 -0.53 9.35 -19.61
N SER A 244 -0.98 8.51 -20.54
CA SER A 244 -1.43 7.15 -20.26
C SER A 244 -0.25 6.23 -19.89
N ILE A 245 -0.54 5.09 -19.26
CA ILE A 245 0.50 4.11 -18.89
C ILE A 245 1.21 3.52 -20.12
N GLU A 246 0.55 3.46 -21.29
CA GLU A 246 1.19 3.06 -22.55
C GLU A 246 2.29 4.06 -22.98
N GLU A 247 2.06 5.37 -22.75
CA GLU A 247 3.03 6.43 -23.03
C GLU A 247 4.18 6.43 -21.99
N ALA A 248 3.89 6.14 -20.72
CA ALA A 248 4.91 6.02 -19.67
C ALA A 248 5.79 4.76 -19.82
N SER A 249 5.20 3.63 -20.18
CA SER A 249 5.93 2.37 -20.40
C SER A 249 6.93 2.47 -21.57
N ALA A 250 6.55 3.17 -22.64
CA ALA A 250 7.45 3.44 -23.75
C ALA A 250 8.68 4.28 -23.34
N VAL A 251 8.48 5.33 -22.53
CA VAL A 251 9.57 6.20 -22.04
C VAL A 251 10.50 5.45 -21.07
N LEU A 252 9.96 4.68 -20.13
CA LEU A 252 10.76 3.91 -19.17
C LEU A 252 11.60 2.80 -19.84
N THR A 253 11.12 2.25 -20.95
CA THR A 253 11.86 1.23 -21.73
C THR A 253 13.04 1.82 -22.51
N GLU A 254 13.05 3.13 -22.84
CA GLU A 254 14.19 3.81 -23.46
C GLU A 254 15.26 4.30 -22.46
N ILE A 255 14.98 4.24 -21.15
CA ILE A 255 15.87 4.73 -20.08
C ILE A 255 16.77 3.61 -19.48
N ALA A 256 16.39 2.34 -19.68
CA ALA A 256 17.10 1.15 -19.20
C ALA A 256 18.25 0.68 -20.13
#